data_AF-A0A958N378-F1
#
_entry.id   AF-A0A958N378-F1
#
_cell.length_a   1.000
_cell.length_b   1.000
_cell.length_c   1.000
_cell.angle_alpha   90.00
_cell.angle_beta   90.00
_cell.angle_gamma   90.00
#
_symmetry.space_group_name_H-M   'P 1'
#
loop_
_entity.id
_entity.type
_entity.pdbx_description
1 polymer ?
#
loop_
_entity_poly.entity_id
_entity_poly.type
_entity_poly.pdbx_seq_one_letter_code
_entity_poly.pdbx_strand_id
1 'polypeptide(L)'
;MLPFIADWEFSLLGRKNNSCLLNFACVPGHKRTAFTAREKHQVYLKYQGQCAYHNANGQKCNQSTFLEIHHKKPVSQGGTNDVSNLVLLCKGHHKVVHLC
;
A
#
# COMPACT_ATOMS: atom_id res chain seq x y z
N MET A 1 31.68 51.72 -2.27
CA MET A 1 30.55 51.78 -3.21
C MET A 1 30.20 50.35 -3.58
N LEU A 2 29.26 49.73 -2.85
CA LEU A 2 28.75 48.37 -3.10
C LEU A 2 27.33 48.50 -3.67
N PRO A 3 26.97 47.90 -4.82
CA PRO A 3 25.57 47.63 -5.15
C PRO A 3 25.17 46.30 -4.48
N PHE A 4 24.11 46.14 -3.67
CA PHE A 4 22.69 46.50 -3.77
C PHE A 4 21.91 45.66 -4.80
N ILE A 5 21.27 44.59 -4.27
CA ILE A 5 20.00 43.96 -4.70
C ILE A 5 20.04 43.14 -6.01
N ALA A 6 20.02 41.80 -5.94
CA ALA A 6 18.90 40.85 -5.78
C ALA A 6 18.17 40.52 -7.10
N ASP A 7 18.64 39.45 -7.76
CA ASP A 7 17.87 38.73 -8.76
C ASP A 7 17.15 37.54 -8.11
N TRP A 8 15.84 37.71 -7.94
CA TRP A 8 14.89 36.66 -7.56
C TRP A 8 14.53 35.80 -8.78
N GLU A 9 15.41 34.88 -9.19
CA GLU A 9 15.00 33.76 -10.05
C GLU A 9 14.45 32.63 -9.18
N PHE A 10 13.16 32.71 -8.88
CA PHE A 10 12.38 31.66 -8.21
C PHE A 10 12.15 30.48 -9.18
N SER A 11 13.21 29.75 -9.50
CA SER A 11 13.13 28.51 -10.28
C SER A 11 12.67 27.35 -9.39
N LEU A 12 11.38 27.05 -9.48
CA LEU A 12 10.76 25.72 -9.54
C LEU A 12 11.56 24.52 -8.99
N LEU A 13 11.96 24.54 -7.72
CA LEU A 13 12.38 23.31 -7.03
C LEU A 13 11.14 22.64 -6.43
N GLY A 14 10.63 21.67 -7.19
CA GLY A 14 9.63 20.72 -6.73
C GLY A 14 9.98 20.16 -5.36
N ARG A 15 8.94 20.03 -4.54
CA ARG A 15 8.93 19.54 -3.16
C ARG A 15 9.63 18.17 -3.08
N LYS A 16 10.95 18.14 -2.89
CA LYS A 16 11.69 16.91 -2.60
C LYS A 16 11.42 16.57 -1.14
N ASN A 17 10.56 15.60 -0.92
CA ASN A 17 10.34 14.94 0.36
C ASN A 17 11.53 14.02 0.64
N ASN A 18 12.63 14.61 1.07
CA ASN A 18 13.86 13.91 1.47
C ASN A 18 14.09 14.08 2.98
N SER A 19 13.43 13.25 3.80
CA SER A 19 13.93 13.02 5.16
C SER A 19 15.09 12.03 5.08
N CYS A 20 16.28 12.56 4.82
CA CYS A 20 17.54 11.85 4.96
C CYS A 20 18.15 12.27 6.30
N LEU A 21 18.34 11.32 7.22
CA LEU A 21 19.35 11.45 8.26
C LEU A 21 20.15 10.13 8.34
N LEU A 22 21.40 10.27 7.92
CA LEU A 22 22.60 9.52 8.32
C LEU A 22 22.63 8.00 8.08
N ASN A 23 23.32 7.65 6.98
CA ASN A 23 24.08 6.40 6.78
C ASN A 23 23.36 5.09 6.40
N PHE A 24 22.21 5.16 5.73
CA PHE A 24 21.69 4.05 4.94
C PHE A 24 21.27 4.58 3.58
N ALA A 25 21.67 3.90 2.51
CA ALA A 25 21.35 4.27 1.13
C ALA A 25 19.87 4.70 0.99
N CYS A 26 19.61 5.79 0.27
CA CYS A 26 18.24 6.19 -0.07
C CYS A 26 17.56 5.05 -0.84
N VAL A 27 16.77 4.22 -0.14
CA VAL A 27 15.94 3.21 -0.78
C VAL A 27 14.94 3.99 -1.63
N PRO A 28 14.91 3.82 -2.97
CA PRO A 28 13.93 4.50 -3.80
C PRO A 28 12.55 4.17 -3.23
N GLY A 29 11.79 5.22 -2.87
CA GLY A 29 10.47 5.06 -2.28
C GLY A 29 9.66 4.08 -3.12
N HIS A 30 9.14 3.04 -2.49
CA HIS A 30 8.46 1.97 -3.21
C HIS A 30 7.23 2.56 -3.92
N LYS A 31 7.32 2.72 -5.25
CA LYS A 31 6.18 3.19 -6.04
C LYS A 31 5.06 2.16 -5.87
N ARG A 32 3.86 2.65 -5.52
CA ARG A 32 2.68 1.79 -5.43
C ARG A 32 2.20 1.50 -6.84
N THR A 33 2.31 0.25 -7.27
CA THR A 33 1.73 -0.20 -8.54
C THR A 33 0.25 -0.46 -8.34
N ALA A 34 -0.59 0.14 -9.19
CA ALA A 34 -2.02 -0.14 -9.19
C ALA A 34 -2.29 -1.59 -9.61
N PHE A 35 -3.33 -2.21 -9.05
CA PHE A 35 -3.77 -3.53 -9.48
C PHE A 35 -4.44 -3.47 -10.85
N THR A 36 -4.03 -4.35 -11.74
CA THR A 36 -4.74 -4.67 -12.98
C THR A 36 -6.09 -5.33 -12.69
N ALA A 37 -7.02 -5.27 -13.64
CA ALA A 37 -8.31 -5.95 -13.53
C ALA A 37 -8.15 -7.48 -13.37
N ARG A 38 -7.15 -8.06 -14.05
CA ARG A 38 -6.83 -9.49 -13.99
C ARG A 38 -6.38 -9.91 -12.60
N GLU A 39 -5.46 -9.18 -11.97
CA GLU A 39 -4.99 -9.48 -10.61
C GLU A 39 -6.15 -9.43 -9.61
N LYS A 40 -6.99 -8.40 -9.68
CA LYS A 40 -8.19 -8.29 -8.85
C LYS A 40 -9.08 -9.52 -9.05
N HIS A 41 -9.38 -9.87 -10.29
CA HIS A 41 -10.24 -11.02 -10.60
C HIS A 41 -9.67 -12.35 -10.06
N GLN A 42 -8.37 -12.58 -10.22
CA GLN A 42 -7.71 -13.79 -9.70
C GLN A 42 -7.81 -13.90 -8.18
N VAL A 43 -7.65 -12.80 -7.45
CA VAL A 43 -7.84 -12.78 -5.99
C VAL A 43 -9.28 -13.10 -5.62
N TYR A 44 -10.26 -12.51 -6.33
CA TYR A 44 -11.67 -12.81 -6.09
C TYR A 44 -12.01 -14.28 -6.35
N LEU A 45 -11.52 -14.87 -7.44
CA LEU A 45 -11.71 -16.29 -7.75
C LEU A 45 -11.12 -17.21 -6.67
N LYS A 46 -9.88 -16.91 -6.22
CA LYS A 46 -9.19 -17.70 -5.19
C LYS A 46 -10.00 -17.83 -3.90
N TYR A 47 -10.65 -16.74 -3.47
CA TYR A 47 -11.45 -16.73 -2.25
C TYR A 47 -12.96 -16.90 -2.50
N GLN A 48 -13.36 -17.23 -3.73
CA GLN A 48 -14.74 -17.40 -4.16
C GLN A 48 -15.64 -16.19 -3.83
N GLY A 49 -15.07 -14.98 -3.89
CA GLY A 49 -15.79 -13.76 -3.50
C GLY A 49 -16.23 -13.76 -2.03
N GLN A 50 -15.45 -14.35 -1.14
CA GLN A 50 -15.71 -14.37 0.30
C GLN A 50 -14.48 -13.90 1.08
N CYS A 51 -14.72 -13.38 2.28
CA CYS A 51 -13.66 -13.00 3.20
C CYS A 51 -12.78 -14.21 3.58
N ALA A 52 -11.47 -14.03 3.56
CA ALA A 52 -10.47 -15.06 3.90
C ALA A 52 -10.18 -15.15 5.41
N TYR A 53 -10.77 -14.28 6.22
CA TYR A 53 -10.56 -14.24 7.66
C TYR A 53 -11.18 -15.44 8.36
N HIS A 54 -10.45 -16.02 9.32
CA HIS A 54 -10.92 -17.06 10.22
C HIS A 54 -10.95 -16.52 11.65
N ASN A 55 -12.02 -16.80 12.39
CA ASN A 55 -12.11 -16.45 13.80
C ASN A 55 -11.19 -17.34 14.66
N ALA A 56 -11.09 -17.04 15.96
CA ALA A 56 -10.29 -17.83 16.90
C ALA A 56 -10.74 -19.30 16.98
N ASN A 57 -12.00 -19.60 16.64
CA ASN A 57 -12.56 -20.94 16.59
C ASN A 57 -12.35 -21.63 15.22
N GLY A 58 -11.60 -21.02 14.30
CA GLY A 58 -11.32 -21.56 12.96
C GLY A 58 -12.47 -21.41 11.95
N GLN A 59 -13.56 -20.75 12.29
CA GLN A 59 -14.68 -20.54 11.37
C GLN A 59 -14.38 -19.38 10.41
N LYS A 60 -14.62 -19.62 9.12
CA LYS A 60 -14.46 -18.61 8.07
C LYS A 60 -15.57 -17.57 8.14
N CYS A 61 -15.23 -16.32 7.84
CA CYS A 61 -16.21 -15.25 7.71
C CYS A 61 -17.08 -15.46 6.44
N ASN A 62 -18.41 -15.46 6.62
CA ASN A 62 -19.39 -15.64 5.53
C ASN A 62 -19.71 -14.36 4.74
N GLN A 63 -18.98 -13.26 4.98
CA GLN A 63 -19.21 -12.00 4.27
C GLN A 63 -18.70 -12.10 2.82
N SER A 64 -19.59 -11.80 1.86
CA SER A 64 -19.30 -11.77 0.42
C SER A 64 -19.40 -10.36 -0.19
N THR A 65 -19.82 -9.37 0.59
CA THR A 65 -19.98 -7.98 0.16
C THR A 65 -18.93 -7.08 0.79
N PHE A 66 -18.70 -5.91 0.18
CA PHE A 66 -17.72 -4.90 0.65
C PHE A 66 -16.33 -5.50 0.92
N LEU A 67 -15.87 -6.33 -0.04
CA LEU A 67 -14.58 -6.98 0.02
C LEU A 67 -13.48 -6.07 -0.52
N GLU A 68 -12.35 -6.09 0.15
CA GLU A 68 -11.16 -5.29 -0.11
C GLU A 68 -9.95 -6.22 -0.19
N ILE A 69 -9.04 -5.90 -1.12
CA ILE A 69 -7.80 -6.66 -1.29
C ILE A 69 -6.74 -6.07 -0.38
N HIS A 70 -6.18 -6.91 0.49
CA HIS A 70 -5.15 -6.54 1.45
C HIS A 70 -3.83 -7.27 1.14
N HIS A 71 -2.72 -6.59 1.31
CA HIS A 71 -1.37 -7.15 1.15
C HIS A 71 -0.91 -7.78 2.46
N LYS A 72 -0.59 -9.09 2.46
CA LYS A 72 -0.01 -9.78 3.64
C LYS A 72 1.33 -9.17 4.02
N LYS A 73 2.21 -9.01 3.03
CA LYS A 73 3.45 -8.25 3.14
C LYS A 73 3.18 -6.87 2.56
N PRO A 74 3.25 -5.79 3.34
CA PRO A 74 2.95 -4.45 2.86
C PRO A 74 3.96 -4.02 1.79
N VAL A 75 3.51 -3.18 0.86
CA VAL A 75 4.34 -2.65 -0.23
C VAL A 75 5.58 -1.92 0.30
N SER A 76 5.48 -1.26 1.45
CA SER A 76 6.62 -0.58 2.10
C SER A 76 7.76 -1.52 2.48
N GLN A 77 7.49 -2.82 2.69
CA GLN A 77 8.48 -3.84 3.01
C GLN A 77 8.92 -4.64 1.76
N GLY A 78 8.53 -4.21 0.55
CA GLY A 78 8.79 -4.95 -0.68
C GLY A 78 7.77 -6.05 -0.96
N GLY A 79 6.51 -5.84 -0.56
CA GLY A 79 5.40 -6.71 -0.95
C GLY A 79 4.98 -6.50 -2.39
N THR A 80 4.81 -7.60 -3.13
CA THR A 80 4.36 -7.60 -4.54
C THR A 80 2.84 -7.69 -4.66
N ASN A 81 2.31 -7.43 -5.86
CA ASN A 81 0.90 -7.63 -6.19
C ASN A 81 0.55 -9.08 -6.55
N ASP A 82 1.41 -10.03 -6.22
CA ASP A 82 1.17 -11.44 -6.50
C ASP A 82 -0.01 -11.98 -5.70
N VAL A 83 -0.85 -12.80 -6.34
CA VAL A 83 -2.05 -13.41 -5.74
C VAL A 83 -1.74 -14.23 -4.46
N SER A 84 -0.50 -14.67 -4.28
CA SER A 84 0.00 -15.33 -3.07
C SER A 84 0.15 -14.37 -1.87
N ASN A 85 0.57 -13.12 -2.15
CA ASN A 85 0.73 -12.03 -1.19
C ASN A 85 -0.57 -11.27 -0.91
N LEU A 86 -1.62 -11.52 -1.70
CA LEU A 86 -2.91 -10.87 -1.55
C LEU A 86 -3.93 -11.74 -0.79
N VAL A 87 -4.74 -11.08 0.03
CA VAL A 87 -5.89 -11.66 0.73
C VAL A 87 -7.13 -10.81 0.47
N LEU A 88 -8.28 -11.47 0.41
CA LEU A 88 -9.57 -10.80 0.27
C LEU A 88 -10.22 -10.72 1.66
N LEU A 89 -10.49 -9.51 2.15
CA LEU A 89 -11.07 -9.27 3.46
C LEU A 89 -12.30 -8.40 3.34
N CYS A 90 -13.33 -8.62 4.16
CA CYS A 90 -14.41 -7.64 4.26
C CYS A 90 -13.91 -6.39 4.99
N LYS A 91 -14.55 -5.24 4.75
CA LYS A 91 -14.20 -3.96 5.38
C LYS A 91 -14.05 -4.04 6.91
N GLY A 92 -14.85 -4.85 7.58
CA GLY A 92 -14.76 -5.08 9.03
C GLY A 92 -13.44 -5.75 9.43
N HIS A 93 -13.13 -6.90 8.83
CA HIS A 93 -11.89 -7.62 9.13
C HIS A 93 -10.64 -6.91 8.59
N HIS A 94 -10.76 -6.15 7.50
CA HIS A 94 -9.65 -5.34 7.02
C HIS A 94 -9.23 -4.30 8.06
N LYS A 95 -10.18 -3.66 8.75
CA LYS A 95 -9.87 -2.77 9.88
C LYS A 95 -9.21 -3.52 11.03
N VAL A 96 -9.74 -4.68 11.41
CA VAL A 96 -9.18 -5.49 12.51
C VAL A 96 -7.71 -5.83 12.26
N VAL A 97 -7.36 -6.20 11.02
CA VAL A 97 -5.98 -6.53 10.64
C VAL A 97 -5.03 -5.33 10.74
N HIS A 98 -5.51 -4.09 10.55
CA HIS A 98 -4.70 -2.88 10.73
C HIS A 98 -4.65 -2.33 12.16
N LEU A 99 -5.49 -2.86 13.06
CA LEU A 99 -5.58 -2.41 14.46
C LEU A 99 -4.70 -3.24 15.41
N CYS A 100 -4.09 -4.33 14.94
CA CYS A 100 -3.17 -5.17 15.72
C CYS A 100 -1.71 -4.77 15.51
#